data_AF-A0A377LVK7-F1
#
_entry.id   AF-A0A377LVK7-F1
#
_cell.length_a   1.000
_cell.length_b   1.000
_cell.length_c   1.000
_cell.angle_alpha   90.00
_cell.angle_beta   90.00
_cell.angle_gamma   90.00
#
_symmetry.space_group_name_H-M   'P 1'
#
loop_
_entity.id
_entity.type
_entity.pdbx_description
1 polymer ?
#
loop_
_entity_poly.entity_id
_entity_poly.type
_entity_poly.pdbx_seq_one_letter_code
_entity_poly.pdbx_strand_id
1 'polypeptide(L)'
;MCAQRQNGQTIVVDTDEQPRTDASAEGLAMLNPAFETQGSVTAGNASSINDGAAAVMMMSESKAQELDLPVLARIKAFASVGG
;
A
#
# COMPACT_ATOMS: atom_id res chain seq x y z
N MET A 1 -1.72 0.41 -14.06
CA MET A 1 -2.19 1.81 -14.22
C MET A 1 -1.43 2.45 -15.39
N CYS A 2 -2.05 3.31 -16.20
CA CYS A 2 -1.31 4.06 -17.22
C CYS A 2 -0.75 5.35 -16.62
N ALA A 3 0.54 5.61 -16.80
CA ALA A 3 1.18 6.86 -16.40
C ALA A 3 1.78 7.57 -17.62
N GLN A 4 1.90 8.91 -17.54
CA GLN A 4 2.53 9.72 -18.59
C GLN A 4 3.92 10.15 -18.13
N ARG A 5 4.93 9.90 -18.97
CA ARG A 5 6.27 10.46 -18.78
C ARG A 5 6.29 11.92 -19.21
N GLN A 6 7.31 12.66 -18.77
CA GLN A 6 7.50 14.07 -19.11
C GLN A 6 7.59 14.34 -20.63
N ASN A 7 7.96 13.33 -21.43
CA ASN A 7 8.01 13.40 -22.89
C ASN A 7 6.67 13.02 -23.58
N GLY A 8 5.57 12.88 -22.82
CA GLY A 8 4.25 12.52 -23.34
C GLY A 8 4.05 11.04 -23.65
N GLN A 9 5.07 10.19 -23.46
CA GLN A 9 4.93 8.75 -23.65
C GLN A 9 4.05 8.15 -22.55
N THR A 10 3.04 7.39 -22.97
CA THR A 10 2.24 6.58 -22.04
C THR A 10 2.97 5.28 -21.74
N ILE A 11 3.07 4.94 -20.46
CA ILE A 11 3.62 3.68 -19.99
C ILE A 11 2.57 2.92 -19.17
N VAL A 12 2.65 1.60 -19.23
CA VAL A 12 1.93 0.73 -18.29
C VAL A 12 2.80 0.57 -17.05
N VAL A 13 2.23 0.88 -15.89
CA VAL A 13 2.80 0.62 -14.57
C VAL A 13 2.03 -0.54 -13.97
N ASP A 14 2.70 -1.68 -13.81
CA ASP A 14 2.14 -2.93 -13.28
C ASP A 14 2.87 -3.44 -12.03
N THR A 15 3.92 -2.72 -11.61
CA THR A 15 4.80 -3.07 -10.50
C THR A 15 4.89 -1.88 -9.55
N ASP A 16 4.83 -2.15 -8.25
CA ASP A 16 4.98 -1.10 -7.23
C ASP A 16 6.38 -0.47 -7.28
N GLU A 17 6.46 0.86 -7.23
CA GLU A 17 7.72 1.59 -7.37
C GLU A 17 8.55 1.62 -6.07
N GLN A 18 7.90 1.52 -4.91
CA GLN A 18 8.54 1.77 -3.61
C GLN A 18 9.40 0.62 -3.04
N PRO A 19 9.05 -0.67 -3.24
CA PRO A 19 9.89 -1.76 -2.73
C PRO A 19 11.31 -1.67 -3.30
N ARG A 20 12.27 -1.36 -2.43
CA ARG A 20 13.70 -1.29 -2.79
C ARG A 20 14.34 -2.66 -2.63
N THR A 21 14.88 -3.19 -3.72
CA THR A 21 15.52 -4.52 -3.75
C THR A 21 16.94 -4.53 -3.17
N ASP A 22 17.52 -3.35 -2.94
CA ASP A 22 18.89 -3.13 -2.46
C ASP A 22 18.94 -2.68 -0.98
N ALA A 23 17.80 -2.69 -0.27
CA ALA A 23 17.76 -2.35 1.15
C ALA A 23 18.63 -3.29 1.99
N SER A 24 19.44 -2.74 2.90
CA SER A 24 20.31 -3.47 3.82
C SER A 24 20.19 -2.93 5.25
N ALA A 25 20.46 -3.78 6.23
CA ALA A 25 20.43 -3.37 7.63
C ALA A 25 21.47 -2.27 7.91
N GLU A 26 22.65 -2.40 7.32
CA GLU A 26 23.75 -1.43 7.41
C GLU A 26 23.36 -0.09 6.78
N GLY A 27 22.73 -0.12 5.61
CA GLY A 27 22.23 1.08 4.94
C GLY A 27 21.15 1.80 5.75
N LEU A 28 20.23 1.05 6.35
CA LEU A 28 19.17 1.61 7.18
C LEU A 28 19.69 2.19 8.50
N ALA A 29 20.72 1.58 9.09
CA ALA A 29 21.34 2.06 10.34
C ALA A 29 22.04 3.41 10.20
N MET A 30 22.43 3.80 8.97
CA MET A 30 23.06 5.09 8.69
C MET A 30 22.05 6.25 8.51
N LEU A 31 20.75 5.98 8.51
CA LEU A 31 19.73 7.01 8.29
C LEU A 31 19.54 7.88 9.54
N ASN A 32 19.51 9.20 9.34
CA ASN A 32 19.22 10.14 10.42
C ASN A 32 17.73 10.08 10.83
N PRO A 33 17.41 10.33 12.12
CA PRO A 33 16.04 10.53 12.58
C PRO A 33 15.33 11.64 11.81
N ALA A 34 14.08 11.40 11.39
CA ALA A 34 13.33 12.30 10.51
C ALA A 34 12.43 13.31 11.27
N PHE A 35 12.11 13.05 12.54
CA PHE A 35 11.13 13.84 13.30
C PHE A 35 11.72 14.48 14.56
N GLU A 36 12.55 13.74 15.31
CA GLU A 36 13.17 14.19 16.55
C GLU A 36 14.64 13.81 16.57
N THR A 37 15.50 14.71 17.05
CA THR A 37 16.97 14.52 17.02
C THR A 37 17.47 13.30 17.79
N GLN A 38 16.75 12.87 18.84
CA GLN A 38 17.04 11.66 19.61
C GLN A 38 16.00 10.55 19.38
N GLY A 39 15.17 10.69 18.34
CA GLY A 39 14.15 9.72 17.97
C GLY A 39 14.70 8.54 17.15
N SER A 40 13.87 7.53 16.92
CA SER A 40 14.24 6.32 16.18
C SER A 40 13.56 6.19 14.80
N VAL A 41 12.62 7.07 14.48
CA VAL A 41 11.90 7.04 13.20
C VAL A 41 12.74 7.70 12.12
N THR A 42 12.99 6.98 11.04
CA THR A 42 13.77 7.43 9.88
C THR A 42 12.94 7.27 8.61
N ALA A 43 13.39 7.87 7.49
CA ALA A 43 12.75 7.67 6.19
C ALA A 43 12.76 6.21 5.71
N GLY A 44 13.58 5.34 6.32
CA GLY A 44 13.68 3.93 5.96
C GLY A 44 12.73 3.00 6.70
N ASN A 45 12.16 3.44 7.83
CA ASN A 45 11.22 2.64 8.66
C ASN A 45 9.81 3.24 8.75
N ALA A 46 9.59 4.40 8.16
CA ALA A 46 8.28 5.00 7.98
C ALA A 46 7.72 4.68 6.59
N SER A 47 6.39 4.70 6.46
CA SER A 47 5.72 4.63 5.16
C SER A 47 6.11 5.82 4.28
N SER A 48 6.29 5.56 2.99
CA SER A 48 6.52 6.60 1.99
C SER A 48 5.28 7.46 1.74
N ILE A 49 5.47 8.57 1.03
CA ILE A 49 4.37 9.30 0.38
C ILE A 49 4.06 8.57 -0.93
N ASN A 50 2.79 8.26 -1.18
CA ASN A 50 2.37 7.41 -2.29
C ASN A 50 1.15 7.98 -3.01
N ASP A 51 1.15 7.81 -4.33
CA ASP A 51 -0.01 8.05 -5.19
C ASP A 51 -0.58 6.70 -5.65
N GLY A 52 -1.85 6.44 -5.34
CA GLY A 52 -2.51 5.19 -5.68
C GLY A 52 -4.00 5.17 -5.36
N ALA A 53 -4.70 4.15 -5.86
CA ALA A 53 -6.13 3.94 -5.61
C ALA A 53 -6.43 2.44 -5.48
N ALA A 54 -7.43 2.10 -4.65
CA ALA A 54 -7.92 0.74 -4.48
C ALA A 54 -9.45 0.72 -4.40
N ALA A 55 -10.07 -0.37 -4.86
CA ALA A 55 -11.51 -0.59 -4.81
C ALA A 55 -11.83 -2.07 -4.56
N VAL A 56 -12.94 -2.33 -3.86
CA VAL A 56 -13.49 -3.66 -3.66
C VAL A 56 -15.00 -3.64 -3.93
N MET A 57 -15.54 -4.72 -4.48
CA MET A 57 -16.98 -4.90 -4.65
C MET A 57 -17.50 -5.77 -3.51
N MET A 58 -18.57 -5.29 -2.83
CA MET A 58 -19.20 -6.03 -1.74
C MET A 58 -20.67 -6.31 -2.04
N MET A 59 -21.19 -7.40 -1.50
CA MET A 59 -22.60 -7.78 -1.56
C MET A 59 -22.95 -8.66 -0.36
N SER A 60 -24.24 -8.91 -0.13
CA SER A 60 -24.65 -9.89 0.86
C SER A 60 -24.29 -11.31 0.42
N GLU A 61 -23.99 -12.18 1.38
CA GLU A 61 -23.71 -13.59 1.12
C GLU A 61 -24.88 -14.27 0.41
N SER A 62 -26.11 -13.98 0.81
CA SER A 62 -27.32 -14.54 0.20
C SER A 62 -27.43 -14.17 -1.28
N LYS A 63 -27.08 -12.93 -1.65
CA LYS A 63 -27.15 -12.50 -3.06
C LYS A 63 -26.03 -13.11 -3.89
N ALA A 64 -24.83 -13.24 -3.32
CA ALA A 64 -23.73 -13.94 -3.97
C ALA A 64 -24.09 -15.41 -4.26
N GLN A 65 -24.75 -16.09 -3.32
CA GLN A 65 -25.22 -17.46 -3.48
C GLN A 65 -26.36 -17.58 -4.52
N GLU A 66 -27.35 -16.68 -4.48
CA GLU A 66 -28.43 -16.64 -5.46
C GLU A 66 -27.90 -16.49 -6.90
N LEU A 67 -26.84 -15.69 -7.06
CA LEU A 67 -26.21 -15.40 -8.34
C LEU A 67 -25.07 -16.38 -8.71
N ASP A 68 -24.79 -17.39 -7.88
CA ASP A 68 -23.68 -18.34 -8.03
C ASP A 68 -22.31 -17.68 -8.29
N LEU A 69 -22.03 -16.60 -7.56
CA LEU A 69 -20.80 -15.81 -7.72
C LEU A 69 -19.67 -16.33 -6.80
N PRO A 70 -18.42 -16.39 -7.29
CA PRO A 70 -17.27 -16.76 -6.46
C PRO A 70 -17.00 -15.69 -5.41
N VAL A 71 -16.91 -16.11 -4.14
CA VAL A 71 -16.62 -15.22 -3.01
C VAL A 71 -15.13 -15.29 -2.67
N LEU A 72 -14.41 -14.18 -2.85
CA LEU A 72 -12.97 -14.11 -2.56
C LEU A 72 -12.66 -14.09 -1.05
N ALA A 73 -13.50 -13.44 -0.25
CA ALA A 73 -13.33 -13.32 1.19
C ALA A 73 -14.64 -12.94 1.90
N ARG A 74 -14.67 -13.05 3.24
CA ARG A 74 -15.78 -12.60 4.10
C ARG A 74 -15.25 -11.79 5.28
N ILE A 75 -15.90 -10.67 5.58
CA ILE A 75 -15.66 -9.92 6.82
C ILE A 75 -16.29 -10.69 7.99
N LYS A 76 -15.47 -11.29 8.85
CA LYS A 76 -15.92 -12.01 10.05
C LYS A 76 -16.26 -11.08 11.21
N ALA A 77 -15.44 -10.07 11.41
CA ALA A 77 -15.57 -9.05 12.45
C ALA A 77 -14.71 -7.83 12.06
N PHE A 78 -15.04 -6.68 12.61
CA PHE A 78 -14.18 -5.49 12.60
C PHE A 78 -14.31 -4.78 13.95
N ALA A 79 -13.25 -4.10 14.38
CA ALA A 79 -13.25 -3.28 15.58
C ALA A 79 -12.41 -2.03 15.31
N SER A 80 -12.76 -0.94 16.00
CA SER A 80 -11.99 0.29 16.00
C SER A 80 -11.87 0.77 17.45
N VAL A 81 -10.66 1.16 17.85
CA VAL A 81 -10.38 1.77 19.15
C VAL A 81 -9.62 3.05 18.88
N GLY A 82 -10.16 4.16 19.35
CA GLY A 82 -9.53 5.48 19.30
C GLY A 82 -9.33 6.00 20.72
N GLY A 83 -8.18 6.65 20.95
CA GLY A 83 -7.91 7.50 22.10
C GLY A 83 -8.11 8.96 21.76
#